data_AF-A0A351I5S6-F1
#
_entry.id   AF-A0A351I5S6-F1
#
_cell.length_a   1.000
_cell.length_b   1.000
_cell.length_c   1.000
_cell.angle_alpha   90.00
_cell.angle_beta   90.00
_cell.angle_gamma   90.00
#
_symmetry.space_group_name_H-M   'P 1'
#
loop_
_entity.id
_entity.type
_entity.pdbx_description
1 polymer ?
#
loop_
_entity_poly.entity_id
_entity_poly.type
_entity_poly.pdbx_seq_one_letter_code
_entity_poly.pdbx_strand_id
1 'polypeptide(L)'
;MCHNPHVSARGSLIRKPLADICFGCHDETLKNNHPVARHKTANENKADPRREGKPFNCASCHEPHAGKNPKLVRADISILCEECHSK
;
A
#
# COMPACT_ATOMS: atom_id res chain seq x y z
N MET A 1 7.64 -8.78 -12.11
CA MET A 1 6.96 -7.76 -12.97
C MET A 1 5.78 -7.18 -12.21
N CYS A 2 5.71 -5.86 -12.04
CA CYS A 2 4.62 -5.18 -11.29
C CYS A 2 3.64 -4.46 -12.22
N HIS A 3 4.14 -3.89 -13.30
CA HIS A 3 3.37 -3.17 -14.30
C HIS A 3 3.15 -4.00 -15.58
N ASN A 4 2.12 -3.68 -16.35
CA ASN A 4 1.97 -4.11 -17.73
C ASN A 4 2.39 -2.95 -18.64
N PRO A 5 3.44 -3.10 -19.48
CA PRO A 5 3.96 -1.99 -20.27
C PRO A 5 3.03 -1.57 -21.43
N HIS A 6 2.04 -2.39 -21.79
CA HIS A 6 1.13 -2.09 -22.91
C HIS A 6 -0.16 -1.43 -22.44
N VAL A 7 -0.93 -2.12 -21.59
CA VAL A 7 -2.23 -1.62 -21.12
C VAL A 7 -2.64 -2.31 -19.81
N SER A 8 -3.32 -1.57 -18.93
CA SER A 8 -4.04 -2.13 -17.79
C SER A 8 -5.31 -1.35 -17.54
N ALA A 9 -6.36 -2.06 -17.11
CA ALA A 9 -7.59 -1.44 -16.60
C ALA A 9 -7.39 -0.83 -15.19
N ARG A 10 -6.24 -1.07 -14.55
CA ARG A 10 -5.90 -0.55 -13.21
C ARG A 10 -4.98 0.66 -13.32
N GLY A 11 -5.11 1.58 -12.36
CA GLY A 11 -4.27 2.77 -12.27
C GLY A 11 -2.77 2.46 -12.25
N SER A 12 -1.96 3.39 -12.74
CA SER A 12 -0.50 3.25 -12.86
C SER A 12 -0.05 2.02 -13.66
N LEU A 13 -0.88 1.48 -14.54
CA LEU A 13 -0.58 0.31 -15.37
C LEU A 13 -0.22 -0.97 -14.58
N ILE A 14 -0.68 -1.13 -13.35
CA ILE A 14 -0.38 -2.34 -12.56
C ILE A 14 -1.09 -3.57 -13.13
N ARG A 15 -0.43 -4.72 -13.13
CA ARG A 15 -0.93 -5.93 -13.82
C ARG A 15 -2.00 -6.73 -13.06
N LYS A 16 -2.13 -6.51 -11.76
CA LYS A 16 -2.97 -7.26 -10.80
C LYS A 16 -3.38 -6.34 -9.64
N PRO A 17 -4.33 -6.73 -8.78
CA PRO A 17 -4.54 -6.05 -7.49
C PRO A 17 -3.20 -5.86 -6.75
N LEU A 18 -3.03 -4.73 -6.06
CA LEU A 18 -1.72 -4.37 -5.50
C LEU A 18 -1.25 -5.40 -4.46
N ALA A 19 -2.16 -5.91 -3.63
CA ALA A 19 -1.85 -6.95 -2.65
C ALA A 19 -1.30 -8.23 -3.30
N ASP A 20 -1.92 -8.69 -4.40
CA ASP A 20 -1.47 -9.87 -5.15
C ASP A 20 -0.08 -9.68 -5.76
N ILE A 21 0.28 -8.46 -6.14
CA ILE A 21 1.62 -8.13 -6.63
C ILE A 21 2.63 -8.22 -5.48
N CYS A 22 2.32 -7.58 -4.34
CA CYS A 22 3.21 -7.54 -3.18
C CYS A 22 3.42 -8.95 -2.61
N PHE A 23 2.36 -9.71 -2.36
CA PHE A 23 2.42 -11.08 -1.83
C PHE A 23 2.90 -12.12 -2.86
N GLY A 24 3.09 -11.71 -4.12
CA GLY A 24 3.83 -12.53 -5.08
C GLY A 24 5.31 -12.72 -4.71
N CYS A 25 5.84 -11.89 -3.81
CA CYS A 25 7.20 -12.02 -3.28
C CYS A 25 7.30 -11.87 -1.75
N HIS A 26 6.43 -11.06 -1.13
CA HIS A 26 6.38 -10.89 0.30
C HIS A 26 5.58 -11.99 1.00
N ASP A 27 6.01 -12.37 2.20
CA ASP A 27 5.30 -13.34 3.01
C ASP A 27 3.88 -12.87 3.37
N GLU A 28 2.91 -13.74 3.17
CA GLU A 28 1.51 -13.50 3.52
C GLU A 28 1.28 -13.34 5.02
N THR A 29 2.20 -13.82 5.88
CA THR A 29 2.13 -13.61 7.33
C THR A 29 2.09 -12.12 7.70
N LEU A 30 2.60 -11.24 6.84
CA LEU A 30 2.50 -9.78 7.00
C LEU A 30 1.05 -9.28 6.96
N LYS A 31 0.08 -10.05 6.45
CA LYS A 31 -1.36 -9.69 6.59
C LYS A 31 -1.77 -9.58 8.07
N ASN A 32 -1.14 -10.37 8.94
CA ASN A 32 -1.50 -10.49 10.35
C ASN A 32 -0.44 -9.91 11.30
N ASN A 33 0.83 -9.82 10.88
CA ASN A 33 1.97 -9.37 11.70
C ASN A 33 2.55 -8.02 11.26
N HIS A 34 1.72 -7.13 10.72
CA HIS A 34 2.10 -5.76 10.37
C HIS A 34 1.62 -4.76 11.43
N PRO A 35 2.28 -3.60 11.62
CA PRO A 35 1.76 -2.51 12.47
C PRO A 35 0.34 -2.06 12.14
N VAL A 36 -0.14 -2.43 10.94
CA VAL A 36 -1.48 -2.15 10.45
C VAL A 36 -2.35 -3.41 10.33
N ALA A 37 -2.09 -4.48 11.09
CA ALA A 37 -2.87 -5.72 11.03
C ALA A 37 -4.38 -5.52 11.23
N ARG A 38 -4.78 -4.43 11.91
CA ARG A 38 -6.18 -4.00 12.08
C ARG A 38 -6.73 -3.17 10.92
N HIS A 39 -5.89 -2.82 9.95
CA HIS A 39 -6.26 -2.15 8.71
C HIS A 39 -6.17 -3.14 7.54
N LYS A 40 -7.29 -3.41 6.88
CA LYS A 40 -7.33 -4.36 5.76
C LYS A 40 -6.70 -3.75 4.50
N THR A 41 -5.37 -3.81 4.36
CA THR A 41 -4.61 -3.28 3.21
C THR A 41 -4.74 -4.13 1.94
N ALA A 42 -5.22 -5.36 2.08
CA ALA A 42 -5.50 -6.25 0.95
C ALA A 42 -6.86 -5.99 0.28
N ASN A 43 -7.71 -5.14 0.89
CA ASN A 43 -9.05 -4.85 0.38
C ASN A 43 -9.06 -3.50 -0.34
N GLU A 44 -9.14 -3.53 -1.67
CA GLU A 44 -9.20 -2.33 -2.51
C GLU A 44 -10.53 -1.56 -2.42
N ASN A 45 -11.55 -2.08 -1.74
CA ASN A 45 -12.82 -1.38 -1.57
C ASN A 45 -12.81 -0.34 -0.44
N LYS A 46 -11.76 -0.33 0.40
CA LYS A 46 -11.62 0.68 1.44
C LYS A 46 -10.90 1.89 0.87
N ALA A 47 -11.58 3.04 0.86
CA ALA A 47 -10.98 4.30 0.46
C ALA A 47 -9.86 4.71 1.43
N ASP A 48 -8.80 5.29 0.89
CA ASP A 48 -7.74 5.94 1.65
C ASP A 48 -8.21 7.35 2.02
N PRO A 49 -8.41 7.66 3.31
CA PRO A 49 -8.92 8.96 3.73
C PRO A 49 -7.99 10.13 3.36
N ARG A 50 -6.72 9.86 3.04
CA ARG A 50 -5.76 10.90 2.63
C ARG A 50 -5.59 11.02 1.12
N ARG A 51 -6.08 10.04 0.36
CA ARG A 51 -5.91 9.99 -1.10
C ARG A 51 -7.26 9.81 -1.75
N GLU A 52 -7.86 10.93 -2.13
CA GLU A 52 -9.16 10.96 -2.79
C GLU A 52 -9.20 10.02 -4.01
N GLY A 53 -10.26 9.22 -4.08
CA GLY A 53 -10.49 8.25 -5.15
C GLY A 53 -9.50 7.07 -5.18
N LYS A 54 -8.61 6.93 -4.19
CA LYS A 54 -7.64 5.82 -4.12
C LYS A 54 -7.95 4.88 -2.96
N PRO A 55 -7.67 3.58 -3.13
CA PRO A 55 -7.86 2.63 -2.05
C PRO A 55 -6.74 2.70 -1.01
N PHE A 56 -7.10 2.37 0.23
CA PHE A 56 -6.17 2.16 1.32
C PHE A 56 -5.45 0.82 1.13
N ASN A 57 -4.15 0.88 0.84
CA ASN A 57 -3.35 -0.29 0.44
C ASN A 57 -1.88 -0.15 0.85
N CYS A 58 -1.03 -1.09 0.43
CA CYS A 58 0.40 -1.09 0.74
C CYS A 58 1.08 0.25 0.38
N ALA A 59 0.70 0.83 -0.76
CA ALA A 59 1.23 2.11 -1.24
C ALA A 59 0.62 3.34 -0.56
N SER A 60 -0.28 3.17 0.42
CA SER A 60 -0.73 4.27 1.30
C SER A 60 0.37 4.70 2.27
N CYS A 61 1.31 3.80 2.57
CA CYS A 61 2.41 4.02 3.50
C CYS A 61 3.79 3.76 2.88
N HIS A 62 3.90 2.81 1.93
CA HIS A 62 5.17 2.45 1.29
C HIS A 62 5.37 3.10 -0.09
N GLU A 63 6.63 3.34 -0.44
CA GLU A 63 7.13 3.84 -1.72
C GLU A 63 7.80 2.68 -2.49
N PRO A 64 7.05 1.92 -3.31
CA PRO A 64 7.50 0.63 -3.85
C PRO A 64 8.66 0.70 -4.86
N HIS A 65 9.04 1.90 -5.31
CA HIS A 65 10.13 2.10 -6.27
C HIS A 65 11.43 2.49 -5.57
N ALA A 66 11.35 3.54 -4.75
CA ALA A 66 12.45 4.09 -3.99
C ALA A 66 11.87 5.01 -2.91
N GLY A 67 12.50 5.03 -1.75
CA GLY A 67 12.10 5.88 -0.63
C GLY A 67 13.30 6.20 0.24
N LYS A 68 13.22 7.31 0.98
CA LYS A 68 14.33 7.79 1.82
C LYS A 68 14.39 7.10 3.18
N ASN A 69 13.25 6.58 3.66
CA ASN A 69 13.15 5.99 4.99
C ASN A 69 13.34 4.46 4.92
N PRO A 70 13.81 3.83 6.03
CA PRO A 70 13.92 2.38 6.12
C PRO A 70 12.61 1.67 5.76
N LYS A 71 12.70 0.50 5.12
CA LYS A 71 11.54 -0.27 4.64
C LYS A 71 10.65 0.50 3.64
N LEU A 72 11.22 1.54 3.01
CA LEU A 72 10.58 2.35 1.98
C LEU A 72 9.26 2.97 2.45
N VAL A 73 9.15 3.38 3.71
CA VAL A 73 7.97 4.14 4.16
C VAL A 73 8.09 5.61 3.74
N ARG A 74 6.98 6.26 3.44
CA ARG A 74 6.99 7.67 2.96
C ARG A 74 7.29 8.71 4.03
N ALA A 75 7.13 8.36 5.30
CA ALA A 75 7.41 9.19 6.48
C ALA A 75 7.62 8.30 7.71
N ASP A 76 8.04 8.89 8.84
CA ASP A 76 8.10 8.19 10.12
C ASP A 76 6.76 7.58 10.51
N ILE A 77 6.80 6.40 11.14
CA ILE A 77 5.60 5.61 11.44
C ILE A 77 4.59 6.38 12.29
N SER A 78 5.05 7.19 13.26
CA SER A 78 4.16 8.02 14.08
C SER A 78 3.36 9.00 13.21
N ILE A 79 4.05 9.72 12.31
CA ILE A 79 3.43 10.68 11.38
C ILE A 79 2.41 9.95 10.49
N LEU A 80 2.75 8.77 9.94
CA LEU A 80 1.82 8.00 9.10
C LEU A 80 0.50 7.68 9.80
N CYS A 81 0.54 7.40 11.10
CA CYS A 81 -0.65 7.10 11.91
C CYS A 81 -1.47 8.37 12.20
N GLU A 82 -0.80 9.46 12.55
CA GLU A 82 -1.41 10.75 12.93
C GLU A 82 -2.20 11.40 11.79
N GLU A 83 -1.78 11.19 10.54
CA GLU A 83 -2.47 11.74 9.37
C GLU A 83 -3.89 11.20 9.16
N CYS A 84 -4.26 10.09 9.81
CA CYS A 84 -5.63 9.56 9.83
C CYS A 84 -6.23 9.56 11.24
N HIS A 85 -5.39 9.40 12.27
CA HIS A 85 -5.77 9.31 13.67
C HIS A 85 -5.35 10.56 14.44
N SER A 86 -5.78 11.72 13.96
CA SER A 86 -5.56 12.98 14.65
C SER A 86 -6.45 13.02 15.90
N LYS A 87 -5.82 13.10 17.08
CA LYS A 87 -6.49 13.46 18.33
C LYS A 87 -6.26 14.93 18.62
#